data_AF-A0A660W4P9-F1
#
_entry.id   AF-A0A660W4P9-F1
#
_cell.length_a   1.000
_cell.length_b   1.000
_cell.length_c   1.000
_cell.angle_alpha   90.00
_cell.angle_beta   90.00
_cell.angle_gamma   90.00
#
_symmetry.space_group_name_H-M   'P 1'
#
loop_
_entity.id
_entity.type
_entity.pdbx_description
1 polymer ?
#
loop_
_entity_poly.entity_id
_entity_poly.type
_entity_poly.pdbx_seq_one_letter_code
_entity_poly.pdbx_strand_id
1 'polypeptide(L)'
;LCGKSTRTMLEGENHLLPEELIYLFSKFDFIIATQMHAGIFAYLAGVPLINLIYDDKVQEFNKRIGNQNYLYLAEIGDSQKVSEALSKAANGKAISWDASVRADSEKLVKLLNELVWG
;
A
#
# COMPACT_ATOMS: atom_id res chain seq x y z
N LEU A 1 5.44 -28.86 14.14
CA LEU A 1 5.33 -29.52 12.81
C LEU A 1 4.62 -28.52 11.90
N CYS A 2 5.31 -27.55 11.32
CA CYS A 2 5.84 -27.54 9.95
C CYS A 2 6.88 -26.39 9.95
N GLY A 3 8.19 -26.63 9.90
CA GLY A 3 8.93 -27.08 8.73
C GLY A 3 10.09 -26.10 8.59
N LYS A 4 11.18 -26.33 9.32
CA LYS A 4 12.44 -25.59 9.14
C LYS A 4 12.95 -25.91 7.73
N SER A 5 12.93 -24.93 6.83
CA SER A 5 13.80 -24.94 5.65
C SER A 5 14.36 -23.54 5.44
N THR A 6 15.67 -23.43 5.64
CA THR A 6 16.58 -22.49 4.98
C THR A 6 16.24 -21.00 5.04
N ARG A 7 16.77 -20.37 6.09
CA ARG A 7 17.36 -19.03 5.98
C ARG A 7 18.29 -18.99 4.76
N THR A 8 17.94 -18.20 3.76
CA THR A 8 18.88 -17.66 2.76
C THR A 8 18.38 -16.26 2.41
N MET A 9 18.89 -15.28 3.16
CA MET A 9 19.74 -14.20 2.66
C MET A 9 19.03 -13.17 1.77
N LEU A 10 18.61 -12.09 2.42
CA LEU A 10 18.82 -10.74 1.91
C LEU A 10 19.68 -10.03 2.97
N GLU A 11 20.84 -9.56 2.56
CA GLU A 11 21.80 -8.86 3.41
C GLU A 11 21.25 -7.45 3.69
N GLY A 12 20.65 -7.30 4.87
CA GLY A 12 20.21 -6.05 5.46
C GLY A 12 19.83 -6.37 6.90
N GLU A 13 20.55 -5.82 7.87
CA GLU A 13 20.66 -6.34 9.24
C GLU A 13 19.36 -6.40 10.07
N ASN A 14 18.21 -5.97 9.55
CA ASN A 14 16.90 -6.09 10.22
C ASN A 14 15.78 -6.32 9.18
N HIS A 15 15.36 -7.57 8.98
CA HIS A 15 14.19 -7.88 8.16
C HIS A 15 12.94 -7.91 9.04
N LEU A 16 12.11 -6.86 8.94
CA LEU A 16 10.79 -6.85 9.56
C LEU A 16 9.85 -7.79 8.80
N LEU A 17 9.07 -8.57 9.54
CA LEU A 17 7.96 -9.34 9.01
C LEU A 17 6.86 -8.39 8.49
N PRO A 18 6.03 -8.82 7.52
CA PRO A 18 4.93 -8.00 7.01
C PRO A 18 4.02 -7.42 8.11
N GLU A 19 3.75 -8.21 9.16
CA GLU A 19 2.95 -7.78 10.31
C GLU A 19 3.66 -6.69 11.14
N GLU A 20 4.99 -6.78 11.27
CA GLU A 20 5.81 -5.77 11.95
C GLU A 20 5.87 -4.47 11.15
N LEU A 21 5.90 -4.57 9.81
CA LEU A 21 5.78 -3.40 8.93
C LEU A 21 4.41 -2.75 9.05
N ILE A 22 3.32 -3.52 9.03
CA ILE A 22 1.96 -2.97 9.21
C ILE A 22 1.85 -2.27 10.57
N TYR A 23 2.38 -2.88 11.64
CA TYR A 23 2.41 -2.27 12.97
C TYR A 23 3.23 -0.98 13.00
N LEU A 24 4.39 -0.95 12.36
CA LEU A 24 5.21 0.26 12.25
C LEU A 24 4.46 1.36 11.48
N PHE A 25 3.84 1.01 10.35
CA PHE A 25 3.04 1.93 9.54
C PHE A 25 1.90 2.52 10.36
N SER A 26 1.26 1.73 11.22
CA SER A 26 0.14 2.18 12.07
C SER A 26 0.53 3.25 13.12
N LYS A 27 1.83 3.60 13.23
CA LYS A 27 2.32 4.64 14.15
C LYS A 27 2.52 5.99 13.49
N PHE A 28 2.37 6.09 12.18
CA PHE A 28 2.46 7.36 11.46
C PHE A 28 1.09 8.04 11.39
N ASP A 29 1.09 9.37 11.38
CA ASP A 29 -0.12 10.18 11.17
C ASP A 29 -0.63 10.05 9.73
N PHE A 30 0.29 9.98 8.76
CA PHE A 30 0.03 9.70 7.36
C PHE A 30 1.29 9.19 6.66
N ILE A 31 1.12 8.61 5.48
CA ILE A 31 2.21 8.09 4.63
C ILE A 31 2.23 8.83 3.30
N ILE A 32 3.42 9.14 2.80
CA ILE A 32 3.65 9.55 1.42
C ILE A 32 4.42 8.42 0.74
N ALA A 33 3.86 7.82 -0.31
CA ALA A 33 4.44 6.67 -0.97
C ALA A 33 4.68 6.95 -2.46
N THR A 34 5.91 6.74 -2.91
CA THR A 34 6.22 6.57 -4.33
C THR A 34 5.95 5.14 -4.77
N GLN A 35 6.43 4.15 -4.01
CA GLN A 35 6.27 2.75 -4.35
C GLN A 35 4.91 2.20 -3.89
N MET A 36 4.24 1.44 -4.76
CA MET A 36 2.92 0.85 -4.48
C MET A 36 2.89 0.02 -3.20
N HIS A 37 3.94 -0.74 -2.87
CA HIS A 37 3.99 -1.58 -1.67
C HIS A 37 3.88 -0.78 -0.37
N ALA A 38 4.50 0.41 -0.30
CA ALA A 38 4.32 1.30 0.85
C ALA A 38 2.86 1.77 0.94
N GLY A 39 2.20 2.03 -0.20
CA GLY A 39 0.78 2.33 -0.25
C GLY A 39 -0.10 1.17 0.24
N ILE A 40 0.22 -0.07 -0.13
CA ILE A 40 -0.46 -1.28 0.36
C ILE A 40 -0.32 -1.39 1.88
N PHE A 41 0.89 -1.22 2.42
CA PHE A 41 1.10 -1.28 3.87
C PHE A 41 0.37 -0.16 4.61
N ALA A 42 0.34 1.06 4.08
CA ALA A 42 -0.43 2.17 4.67
C ALA A 42 -1.94 1.87 4.68
N TYR A 43 -2.46 1.31 3.58
CA TYR A 43 -3.87 0.90 3.48
C TYR A 43 -4.21 -0.21 4.49
N LEU A 44 -3.37 -1.24 4.59
CA LEU A 44 -3.53 -2.32 5.56
C LEU A 44 -3.36 -1.83 7.01
N ALA A 45 -2.47 -0.88 7.26
CA ALA A 45 -2.29 -0.27 8.57
C ALA A 45 -3.44 0.67 8.96
N GLY A 46 -4.34 1.01 8.04
CA GLY A 46 -5.42 1.96 8.27
C GLY A 46 -4.87 3.36 8.54
N VAL A 47 -3.95 3.83 7.70
CA VAL A 47 -3.30 5.14 7.82
C VAL A 47 -3.59 5.98 6.58
N PRO A 48 -3.89 7.29 6.72
CA PRO A 48 -4.02 8.19 5.59
C PRO A 48 -2.80 8.14 4.66
N LEU A 49 -3.03 8.13 3.35
CA LEU A 49 -1.99 7.89 2.34
C LEU A 49 -2.06 8.94 1.24
N ILE A 50 -0.90 9.43 0.84
CA ILE A 50 -0.67 10.16 -0.42
C ILE A 50 0.19 9.26 -1.32
N ASN A 51 -0.38 8.81 -2.43
CA ASN A 51 0.41 8.10 -3.44
C ASN A 51 0.96 9.09 -4.48
N LEU A 52 2.21 8.89 -4.88
CA LEU A 52 2.83 9.57 -6.01
C LEU A 52 2.72 8.65 -7.24
N ILE A 53 1.81 9.00 -8.15
CA ILE A 53 1.54 8.23 -9.35
C ILE A 53 2.67 8.47 -10.36
N TYR A 54 3.48 7.43 -10.57
CA TYR A 54 4.51 7.38 -11.60
C TYR A 54 4.22 6.31 -12.68
N ASP A 55 3.29 5.37 -12.40
CA ASP A 55 2.85 4.34 -13.33
C ASP A 55 1.35 4.00 -13.15
N ASP A 56 0.80 3.27 -14.13
CA ASP A 56 -0.62 2.86 -14.16
C ASP A 56 -1.01 1.93 -13.00
N LYS A 57 -0.05 1.19 -12.42
CA LYS A 57 -0.33 0.25 -11.33
C LYS A 57 -0.66 1.01 -10.06
N VAL A 58 0.09 2.06 -9.76
CA VAL A 58 -0.20 2.95 -8.63
C VAL A 58 -1.57 3.61 -8.83
N GLN A 59 -1.87 4.08 -10.05
CA GLN A 59 -3.18 4.68 -10.34
C GLN A 59 -4.34 3.69 -10.14
N GLU A 60 -4.23 2.49 -10.70
CA GLU A 60 -5.26 1.46 -10.57
C GLU A 60 -5.41 0.99 -9.12
N PHE A 61 -4.33 0.90 -8.36
CA PHE A 61 -4.38 0.62 -6.92
C PHE A 61 -5.21 1.68 -6.18
N ASN A 62 -4.94 2.97 -6.40
CA ASN A 62 -5.72 4.06 -5.77
C ASN A 62 -7.21 3.96 -6.12
N LYS A 63 -7.54 3.69 -7.39
CA LYS A 63 -8.92 3.51 -7.83
C LYS A 63 -9.60 2.35 -7.13
N ARG A 64 -8.92 1.21 -6.99
CA ARG A 64 -9.45 0.01 -6.34
C ARG A 64 -9.74 0.19 -4.85
N ILE A 65 -8.88 0.90 -4.14
CA ILE A 65 -9.09 1.17 -2.71
C ILE A 65 -9.95 2.42 -2.46
N GLY A 66 -10.38 3.12 -3.51
CA GLY A 66 -11.12 4.38 -3.39
C GLY A 66 -10.30 5.55 -2.85
N ASN A 67 -8.98 5.53 -2.98
CA ASN A 67 -8.14 6.65 -2.58
C ASN A 67 -8.24 7.80 -3.60
N GLN A 68 -8.59 8.99 -3.11
CA GLN A 68 -8.63 10.22 -3.90
C GLN A 68 -7.50 11.20 -3.55
N ASN A 69 -6.66 10.87 -2.55
CA ASN A 69 -5.54 11.70 -2.15
C ASN A 69 -4.24 11.17 -2.76
N TYR A 70 -3.90 11.66 -3.94
CA TYR A 70 -2.69 11.31 -4.67
C TYR A 70 -2.20 12.50 -5.51
N LEU A 71 -0.95 12.44 -5.94
CA LEU A 71 -0.35 13.41 -6.87
C LEU A 71 0.30 12.64 -8.01
N TYR A 72 0.24 13.18 -9.23
CA TYR A 72 1.11 12.69 -10.30
C TYR A 72 2.55 13.18 -10.06
N LEU A 73 3.54 12.40 -10.48
CA LEU A 73 4.96 12.75 -10.31
C LEU A 73 5.29 14.14 -10.90
N ALA A 74 4.64 14.52 -12.00
CA ALA A 74 4.78 15.82 -12.64
C ALA A 74 4.22 17.00 -11.81
N GLU A 75 3.39 16.73 -10.80
CA GLU A 75 2.72 17.73 -9.98
C GLU A 75 3.46 18.05 -8.67
N ILE A 76 4.54 17.32 -8.35
CA ILE A 76 5.30 17.54 -7.11
C ILE A 76 5.94 18.95 -7.05
N GLY A 77 6.20 19.56 -8.21
CA GLY A 77 6.70 20.94 -8.29
C GLY A 77 5.64 22.01 -8.00
N ASP A 78 4.36 21.65 -7.98
CA ASP A 78 3.25 22.55 -7.68
C ASP A 78 3.03 22.60 -6.15
N SER A 79 3.56 23.65 -5.53
CA SER A 79 3.50 23.83 -4.08
C SER A 79 2.07 23.90 -3.53
N GLN A 80 1.11 24.37 -4.32
CA GLN A 80 -0.28 24.45 -3.91
C GLN A 80 -0.90 23.05 -3.85
N LYS A 81 -0.73 22.25 -4.91
CA LYS A 81 -1.22 20.85 -4.93
C LYS A 81 -0.59 20.00 -3.83
N VAL A 82 0.71 20.16 -3.61
CA VAL A 82 1.42 19.46 -2.53
C VAL A 82 0.87 19.86 -1.16
N SER A 83 0.69 21.15 -0.91
CA SER A 83 0.12 21.65 0.35
C SER A 83 -1.30 21.12 0.59
N GLU A 84 -2.13 21.09 -0.45
CA GLU A 84 -3.48 20.54 -0.38
C GLU A 84 -3.48 19.04 -0.06
N ALA A 85 -2.64 18.25 -0.73
CA ALA A 85 -2.53 16.80 -0.50
C ALA A 85 -2.04 16.48 0.93
N LEU A 86 -1.04 17.21 1.40
CA LEU A 86 -0.53 17.11 2.78
C LEU A 86 -1.59 17.48 3.81
N SER A 87 -2.31 18.58 3.59
CA SER A 87 -3.38 19.02 4.50
C SER A 87 -4.52 18.03 4.55
N LYS A 88 -4.90 17.43 3.41
CA LYS A 88 -5.91 16.36 3.35
C LYS A 88 -5.45 15.10 4.07
N ALA A 89 -4.18 14.73 3.98
CA ALA A 89 -3.66 13.55 4.66
C ALA A 89 -3.60 13.75 6.19
N ALA A 90 -3.05 14.89 6.63
CA ALA A 90 -2.90 15.20 8.05
C ALA A 90 -4.23 15.35 8.82
N ASN A 91 -5.29 15.78 8.14
CA ASN A 91 -6.63 15.92 8.73
C ASN A 91 -7.61 14.82 8.28
N GLY A 92 -7.15 13.92 7.41
CA GLY A 92 -7.96 12.90 6.80
C GLY A 92 -8.16 11.71 7.72
N LYS A 93 -9.23 10.95 7.45
CA LYS A 93 -9.36 9.60 8.02
C LYS A 93 -8.71 8.61 7.08
N ALA A 94 -8.25 7.50 7.66
CA ALA A 94 -7.81 6.36 6.89
C ALA A 94 -8.90 5.90 5.92
N ILE A 95 -8.45 5.40 4.77
CA ILE A 95 -9.33 4.80 3.78
C ILE A 95 -9.93 3.55 4.40
N SER A 96 -11.26 3.45 4.40
CA SER A 96 -11.95 2.29 4.96
C SER A 96 -11.65 1.04 4.14
N TRP A 97 -11.52 -0.09 4.82
CA TRP A 97 -11.34 -1.37 4.16
C TRP A 97 -12.58 -1.70 3.33
N ASP A 98 -12.36 -2.01 2.05
CA ASP A 98 -13.40 -2.40 1.14
C ASP A 98 -13.45 -3.93 1.06
N ALA A 99 -14.58 -4.51 1.46
CA ALA A 99 -14.79 -5.95 1.42
C ALA A 99 -14.67 -6.52 -0.01
N SER A 100 -14.95 -5.71 -1.04
CA SER A 100 -14.80 -6.10 -2.43
C SER A 100 -13.33 -6.33 -2.82
N VAL A 101 -12.40 -5.51 -2.32
CA VAL A 101 -10.95 -5.66 -2.57
C VAL A 101 -10.45 -7.01 -2.04
N ARG A 102 -10.95 -7.41 -0.87
CA ARG A 102 -10.61 -8.72 -0.29
C ARG A 102 -11.22 -9.87 -1.09
N ALA A 103 -12.51 -9.78 -1.41
CA ALA A 103 -13.21 -10.81 -2.19
C ALA A 103 -12.55 -11.03 -3.57
N ASP A 104 -12.16 -9.94 -4.24
CA ASP A 104 -11.46 -9.99 -5.52
C ASP A 104 -10.10 -10.66 -5.37
N SER A 105 -9.35 -10.33 -4.32
CA SER A 105 -8.05 -10.93 -4.03
C SER A 105 -8.16 -12.44 -3.79
N GLU A 106 -9.15 -12.88 -3.02
CA GLU A 106 -9.44 -14.29 -2.75
C GLU A 106 -9.81 -15.05 -4.04
N LYS A 107 -10.63 -14.43 -4.90
CA LYS A 107 -10.97 -14.98 -6.23
C LYS A 107 -9.74 -15.12 -7.13
N LEU A 108 -8.86 -14.11 -7.13
CA LEU A 108 -7.65 -14.09 -7.95
C LEU A 108 -6.65 -15.18 -7.50
N VAL A 109 -6.48 -15.37 -6.20
CA VAL A 109 -5.67 -16.47 -5.64
C VAL A 109 -6.22 -17.83 -6.08
N LYS A 110 -7.54 -18.01 -6.05
CA LYS A 110 -8.17 -19.26 -6.52
C LYS A 110 -7.88 -19.51 -8.01
N LEU A 111 -8.09 -18.51 -8.86
CA LEU A 111 -7.82 -18.61 -10.31
C LEU A 111 -6.34 -18.87 -10.60
N LEU A 112 -5.42 -18.21 -9.88
CA LEU A 112 -3.99 -18.43 -10.03
C LEU A 112 -3.59 -19.85 -9.64
N ASN A 113 -4.17 -20.39 -8.57
CA ASN A 113 -3.91 -21.78 -8.18
C ASN A 113 -4.42 -22.77 -9.22
N GLU A 114 -5.59 -22.53 -9.81
CA GLU A 114 -6.14 -23.33 -10.90
C GLU A 114 -5.28 -23.24 -12.17
N LEU A 115 -4.70 -22.08 -12.49
CA LEU A 115 -3.85 -21.90 -13.68
C LEU A 115 -2.45 -22.50 -13.51
N VAL A 116 -1.85 -22.36 -12.33
CA VAL A 116 -0.46 -22.77 -12.06
C VAL A 116 -0.37 -24.24 -11.72
N TRP A 117 -1.37 -24.77 -10.99
CA TRP A 117 -1.34 -26.12 -10.43
C TRP A 117 -2.50 -27.02 -10.89
N GLY A 118 -3.41 -26.51 -11.70
CA GLY A 118 -4.53 -27.27 -12.28
C GLY A 118 -4.21 -27.93 -13.62
#